data_AF-A0A0H4X5Q7-F1
#
_entry.id   AF-A0A0H4X5Q7-F1
#
_cell.length_a   1.000
_cell.length_b   1.000
_cell.length_c   1.000
_cell.angle_alpha   90.00
_cell.angle_beta   90.00
_cell.angle_gamma   90.00
#
_symmetry.space_group_name_H-M   'P 1'
#
loop_
_entity.id
_entity.type
_entity.pdbx_description
1 polymer ?
#
loop_
_entity_poly.entity_id
_entity_poly.type
_entity_poly.pdbx_seq_one_letter_code
_entity_poly.pdbx_strand_id
1 'polypeptide(L)'
;MSGHLSRLVLDELVVGDAAPPAHLAACAECQAKLARLREAAGAARVAPEFAWTRTRVLAQREASAEEASAFAGAVVQREESAQAAPAFERARVLAPREASSAVERARVVAPHDESAQESSAFERARVVAPRDESARKASASSWTRWFNRFMAPRRGSPRNWLWAVPLAAALGLASVVVLREPPDGVRIKGGPFVSVVRQSDGAVDAPLSPGDVVTLSLKAAPYRYALVFATDAAGKVALLWPSRGTQSGDPAALVMPPTFIVTPGDFVLDAFFSDAPLPAEPGRAALAIRAAVCATRTQLSDCQFPAPLDGAAHHYRLAVPVSSGP
;
A
#
# COMPACT_ATOMS: atom_id res chain seq x y z
N MET A 1 -26.54 29.42 1.69
CA MET A 1 -25.86 28.12 1.57
C MET A 1 -26.61 27.35 0.50
N SER A 2 -25.95 27.03 -0.61
CA SER A 2 -26.61 26.37 -1.74
C SER A 2 -27.03 24.96 -1.34
N GLY A 3 -28.34 24.71 -1.27
CA GLY A 3 -28.94 23.49 -0.75
C GLY A 3 -28.85 22.28 -1.69
N HIS A 4 -27.74 22.10 -2.40
CA HIS A 4 -27.55 20.97 -3.31
C HIS A 4 -26.97 19.76 -2.60
N LEU A 5 -27.19 18.58 -3.18
CA LEU A 5 -26.56 17.34 -2.71
C LEU A 5 -25.05 17.39 -2.93
N SER A 6 -24.31 16.82 -1.99
CA SER A 6 -22.86 16.64 -2.14
C SER A 6 -22.57 15.65 -3.27
N ARG A 7 -21.39 15.76 -3.86
CA ARG A 7 -20.92 14.84 -4.89
C ARG A 7 -20.94 13.39 -4.41
N LEU A 8 -20.54 13.15 -3.15
CA LEU A 8 -20.53 11.83 -2.53
C LEU A 8 -21.92 11.18 -2.53
N VAL A 9 -22.96 11.92 -2.12
CA VAL A 9 -24.35 11.42 -2.12
C VAL A 9 -24.82 11.09 -3.55
N LEU A 10 -24.44 11.90 -4.54
CA LEU A 10 -24.77 11.62 -5.94
C LEU A 10 -24.05 10.36 -6.45
N ASP A 11 -22.80 10.13 -6.06
CA ASP A 11 -22.03 8.94 -6.44
C ASP A 11 -22.65 7.67 -5.82
N GLU A 12 -23.09 7.70 -4.56
CA GLU A 12 -23.79 6.58 -3.91
C GLU A 12 -25.10 6.20 -4.64
N LEU A 13 -25.83 7.20 -5.15
CA LEU A 13 -27.03 6.99 -5.96
C LEU A 13 -26.76 6.42 -7.36
N VAL A 14 -25.54 6.56 -7.88
CA VAL A 14 -25.11 5.95 -9.15
C VAL A 14 -24.72 4.49 -8.96
N VAL A 15 -24.17 4.14 -7.80
CA VAL A 15 -23.85 2.76 -7.42
C VAL A 15 -25.12 1.96 -7.11
N GLY A 16 -26.15 2.63 -6.59
CA GLY A 16 -27.45 2.01 -6.29
C GLY A 16 -27.62 1.60 -4.83
N ASP A 17 -26.70 2.00 -3.96
CA ASP A 17 -26.66 1.61 -2.55
C ASP A 17 -27.53 2.51 -1.65
N ALA A 18 -28.05 3.62 -2.18
CA ALA A 18 -28.80 4.61 -1.42
C ALA A 18 -30.19 4.89 -2.03
N ALA A 19 -31.18 5.15 -1.15
CA ALA A 19 -32.48 5.65 -1.56
C ALA A 19 -32.39 7.13 -1.99
N PRO A 20 -33.07 7.54 -3.08
CA PRO A 20 -33.00 8.92 -3.56
C PRO A 20 -33.61 9.89 -2.53
N PRO A 21 -32.87 10.93 -2.09
CA PRO A 21 -33.39 11.92 -1.15
C PRO A 21 -34.46 12.77 -1.81
N ALA A 22 -35.47 13.21 -1.05
CA ALA A 22 -36.61 13.99 -1.55
C ALA A 22 -36.19 15.25 -2.33
N HIS A 23 -35.09 15.89 -1.92
CA HIS A 23 -34.53 17.05 -2.61
C HIS A 23 -34.18 16.77 -4.09
N LEU A 24 -33.74 15.55 -4.41
CA LEU A 24 -33.39 15.18 -5.79
C LEU A 24 -34.60 15.29 -6.73
N ALA A 25 -35.82 15.03 -6.24
CA ALA A 25 -37.03 15.16 -7.04
C ALA A 25 -37.37 16.63 -7.35
N ALA A 26 -36.98 17.57 -6.47
CA ALA A 26 -37.32 18.99 -6.58
C ALA A 26 -36.21 19.86 -7.19
N CYS A 27 -34.98 19.36 -7.32
CA CYS A 27 -33.83 20.15 -7.76
C CYS A 27 -33.28 19.73 -9.13
N ALA A 28 -33.59 20.53 -10.16
CA ALA A 28 -33.15 20.28 -11.54
C ALA A 28 -31.62 20.21 -11.71
N GLU A 29 -30.86 20.99 -10.94
CA GLU A 29 -29.39 20.95 -11.01
C GLU A 29 -28.82 19.62 -10.48
N CYS A 30 -29.34 19.14 -9.35
CA CYS A 30 -28.96 17.83 -8.80
C CYS A 30 -29.33 16.69 -9.76
N GLN A 31 -30.50 16.78 -10.42
CA GLN A 31 -30.90 15.82 -11.45
C GLN A 31 -29.95 15.83 -12.65
N ALA A 32 -29.57 17.01 -13.15
CA ALA A 32 -28.66 17.15 -14.28
C ALA A 32 -27.24 16.65 -13.93
N LYS A 33 -26.76 16.86 -12.71
CA LYS A 33 -25.49 16.30 -12.23
C LYS A 33 -25.54 14.77 -12.15
N LEU A 34 -26.62 14.23 -11.59
CA LEU A 34 -26.81 12.78 -11.49
C LEU A 34 -26.90 12.11 -12.87
N ALA A 35 -27.59 12.73 -13.83
CA ALA A 35 -27.67 12.24 -15.20
C ALA A 35 -26.27 12.14 -15.85
N ARG A 36 -25.45 13.19 -15.71
CA ARG A 36 -24.06 13.19 -16.22
C ARG A 36 -23.20 12.12 -15.56
N LEU A 37 -23.33 11.92 -14.24
CA LEU A 37 -22.60 10.87 -13.53
C LEU A 37 -23.03 9.47 -13.98
N ARG A 38 -24.32 9.25 -14.22
CA ARG A 38 -24.84 7.98 -14.75
C ARG A 38 -24.34 7.68 -16.15
N GLU A 39 -24.31 8.68 -17.02
CA GLU A 39 -23.76 8.56 -18.36
C GLU A 39 -22.26 8.22 -18.31
N ALA A 40 -21.47 8.97 -17.54
CA ALA A 40 -20.04 8.70 -17.34
C ALA A 40 -19.80 7.30 -16.76
N ALA A 41 -20.59 6.87 -15.77
CA ALA A 41 -20.51 5.53 -15.21
C ALA A 41 -20.89 4.45 -16.23
N GLY A 42 -21.88 4.70 -17.09
CA GLY A 42 -22.26 3.83 -18.20
C GLY A 42 -21.11 3.67 -19.20
N ALA A 43 -20.52 4.77 -19.63
CA ALA A 43 -19.36 4.80 -20.53
C ALA A 43 -18.16 4.07 -19.92
N ALA A 44 -17.86 4.30 -18.65
CA ALA A 44 -16.81 3.60 -17.94
C ALA A 44 -17.06 2.09 -17.90
N ARG A 45 -18.30 1.64 -17.64
CA ARG A 45 -18.64 0.21 -17.54
C ARG A 45 -18.46 -0.57 -18.85
N VAL A 46 -18.65 0.08 -19.99
CA VAL A 46 -18.46 -0.54 -21.32
C VAL A 46 -17.04 -0.41 -21.84
N ALA A 47 -16.19 0.39 -21.18
CA ALA A 47 -14.80 0.55 -21.55
C ALA A 47 -14.02 -0.77 -21.35
N PRO A 48 -13.16 -1.20 -22.29
CA PRO A 48 -12.38 -2.42 -22.16
C PRO A 48 -11.55 -2.49 -20.86
N GLU A 49 -11.05 -1.35 -20.39
CA GLU A 49 -10.25 -1.23 -19.16
C GLU A 49 -11.08 -1.56 -17.92
N PHE A 50 -12.39 -1.26 -17.93
CA PHE A 50 -13.28 -1.58 -16.82
C PHE A 50 -13.56 -3.07 -16.74
N ALA A 51 -13.75 -3.76 -17.86
CA ALA A 51 -13.91 -5.21 -17.88
C ALA A 51 -12.67 -5.91 -17.29
N TRP A 52 -11.47 -5.47 -17.68
CA TRP A 52 -10.22 -5.99 -17.14
C TRP A 52 -10.09 -5.71 -15.63
N THR A 53 -10.38 -4.48 -15.21
CA THR A 53 -10.32 -4.08 -13.79
C THR A 53 -11.32 -4.85 -12.94
N ARG A 54 -12.56 -5.02 -13.43
CA ARG A 54 -13.61 -5.78 -12.75
C ARG A 54 -13.21 -7.24 -12.58
N THR A 55 -12.73 -7.90 -13.63
CA THR A 55 -12.26 -9.30 -13.54
C THR A 55 -11.13 -9.44 -12.53
N ARG A 56 -10.19 -8.48 -12.51
CA ARG A 56 -9.10 -8.47 -11.53
C ARG A 56 -9.59 -8.34 -10.09
N VAL A 57 -10.53 -7.42 -9.83
CA VAL A 57 -11.10 -7.22 -8.50
C VAL A 57 -11.89 -8.44 -8.03
N LEU A 58 -12.68 -9.07 -8.92
CA LEU A 58 -13.42 -10.29 -8.58
C LEU A 58 -12.48 -11.45 -8.26
N ALA A 59 -11.45 -11.69 -9.07
CA ALA A 59 -10.45 -12.72 -8.82
C ALA A 59 -9.71 -12.49 -7.48
N GLN A 60 -9.45 -11.23 -7.12
CA GLN A 60 -8.82 -10.90 -5.84
C GLN A 60 -9.73 -11.20 -4.64
N ARG A 61 -11.04 -10.96 -4.78
CA ARG A 61 -12.03 -11.28 -3.74
C ARG A 61 -12.19 -12.79 -3.55
N GLU A 62 -12.27 -13.55 -4.64
CA GLU A 62 -12.35 -15.01 -4.59
C GLU A 62 -11.13 -15.62 -3.88
N ALA A 63 -9.92 -15.17 -4.23
CA ALA A 63 -8.69 -15.61 -3.56
C ALA A 63 -8.69 -15.28 -2.05
N SER A 64 -9.19 -14.09 -1.68
CA SER A 64 -9.28 -13.68 -0.27
C SER A 64 -10.30 -14.51 0.52
N ALA A 65 -11.42 -14.89 -0.12
CA ALA A 65 -12.42 -15.76 0.46
C ALA A 65 -11.88 -17.19 0.70
N GLU A 66 -11.08 -17.71 -0.24
CA GLU A 66 -10.41 -19.00 -0.11
C GLU A 66 -9.40 -19.00 1.04
N GLU A 67 -8.56 -17.96 1.15
CA GLU A 67 -7.61 -17.80 2.26
C GLU A 67 -8.33 -17.71 3.61
N ALA A 68 -9.43 -16.97 3.70
CA ALA A 68 -10.25 -16.88 4.90
C ALA A 68 -10.89 -18.24 5.27
N SER A 69 -11.28 -19.04 4.28
CA SER A 69 -11.82 -20.39 4.48
C SER A 69 -10.73 -21.37 4.95
N ALA A 70 -9.53 -21.30 4.37
CA ALA A 70 -8.38 -22.12 4.77
C ALA A 70 -7.97 -21.82 6.22
N PHE A 71 -7.96 -20.55 6.63
CA PHE A 71 -7.74 -20.16 8.01
C PHE A 71 -8.78 -20.78 8.95
N ALA A 72 -10.07 -20.67 8.61
CA ALA A 72 -11.13 -21.27 9.43
C ALA A 72 -10.95 -22.80 9.55
N GLY A 73 -10.56 -23.48 8.48
CA GLY A 73 -10.24 -24.91 8.48
C GLY A 73 -9.06 -25.26 9.41
N ALA A 74 -7.95 -24.54 9.30
CA ALA A 74 -6.75 -24.78 10.13
C ALA A 74 -7.03 -24.58 11.63
N VAL A 75 -7.78 -23.54 11.98
CA VAL A 75 -8.19 -23.28 13.38
C VAL A 75 -9.10 -24.39 13.92
N VAL A 76 -10.02 -24.91 13.09
CA VAL A 76 -10.89 -26.04 13.47
C VAL A 76 -10.09 -27.33 13.67
N GLN A 77 -9.03 -27.56 12.90
CA GLN A 77 -8.21 -28.77 12.97
C GLN A 77 -7.17 -28.76 14.11
N ARG A 78 -7.14 -27.73 14.96
CA ARG A 78 -6.12 -27.51 16.01
C ARG A 78 -4.67 -27.56 15.49
N GLU A 79 -4.45 -27.24 14.22
CA GLU A 79 -3.09 -27.01 13.71
C GLU A 79 -2.59 -25.67 14.24
N GLU A 80 -1.28 -25.57 14.48
CA GLU A 80 -0.64 -24.45 15.17
C GLU A 80 -1.13 -23.09 14.65
N SER A 81 -1.95 -22.42 15.45
CA SER A 81 -2.56 -21.11 15.17
C SER A 81 -1.54 -20.04 14.74
N ALA A 82 -0.27 -20.23 15.09
CA ALA A 82 0.86 -19.41 14.67
C ALA A 82 1.10 -19.42 13.16
N GLN A 83 0.89 -20.55 12.48
CA GLN A 83 1.07 -20.68 11.03
C GLN A 83 -0.10 -20.09 10.24
N ALA A 84 -1.28 -20.02 10.85
CA ALA A 84 -2.51 -19.53 10.23
C ALA A 84 -2.70 -17.99 10.36
N ALA A 85 -2.06 -17.35 11.34
CA ALA A 85 -2.17 -15.91 11.60
C ALA A 85 -1.78 -14.99 10.41
N PRO A 86 -0.71 -15.28 9.62
CA PRO A 86 -0.35 -14.47 8.46
C PRO A 86 -1.40 -14.52 7.34
N ALA A 87 -2.13 -15.62 7.19
CA ALA A 87 -3.21 -15.75 6.21
C ALA A 87 -4.44 -14.93 6.64
N PHE A 88 -4.79 -14.97 7.93
CA PHE A 88 -5.88 -14.17 8.48
C PHE A 88 -5.63 -12.66 8.36
N GLU A 89 -4.41 -12.21 8.65
CA GLU A 89 -4.07 -10.79 8.57
C GLU A 89 -4.17 -10.27 7.12
N ARG A 90 -3.81 -11.09 6.13
CA ARG A 90 -3.98 -10.77 4.71
C ARG A 90 -5.45 -10.70 4.31
N ALA A 91 -6.26 -11.69 4.72
CA ALA A 91 -7.70 -11.71 4.46
C ALA A 91 -8.42 -10.50 5.10
N ARG A 92 -7.97 -10.04 6.28
CA ARG A 92 -8.53 -8.88 6.98
C ARG A 92 -8.35 -7.58 6.21
N VAL A 93 -7.18 -7.37 5.59
CA VAL A 93 -6.88 -6.15 4.83
C VAL A 93 -7.64 -6.11 3.50
N LEU A 94 -7.81 -7.26 2.85
CA LEU A 94 -8.36 -7.34 1.50
C LEU A 94 -9.87 -7.61 1.45
N ALA A 95 -10.41 -8.35 2.43
CA ALA A 95 -11.81 -8.75 2.50
C ALA A 95 -12.31 -8.77 3.96
N PRO A 96 -12.40 -7.60 4.62
CA PRO A 96 -12.62 -7.51 6.07
C PRO A 96 -13.91 -8.21 6.54
N ARG A 97 -14.98 -8.17 5.75
CA ARG A 97 -16.25 -8.84 6.08
C ARG A 97 -16.16 -10.36 6.06
N GLU A 98 -15.42 -10.92 5.12
CA GLU A 98 -15.25 -12.37 4.96
C GLU A 98 -14.32 -12.91 6.07
N ALA A 99 -13.27 -12.16 6.41
CA ALA A 99 -12.40 -12.44 7.54
C ALA A 99 -13.17 -12.40 8.88
N SER A 100 -14.05 -11.41 9.10
CA SER A 100 -14.90 -11.36 10.30
C SER A 100 -15.85 -12.57 10.40
N SER A 101 -16.43 -13.00 9.28
CA SER A 101 -17.29 -14.20 9.24
C SER A 101 -16.52 -15.50 9.52
N ALA A 102 -15.27 -15.60 9.08
CA ALA A 102 -14.40 -16.74 9.36
C ALA A 102 -14.04 -16.85 10.85
N VAL A 103 -13.73 -15.73 11.51
CA VAL A 103 -13.44 -15.69 12.96
C VAL A 103 -14.65 -16.09 13.79
N GLU A 104 -15.84 -15.61 13.41
CA GLU A 104 -17.06 -15.95 14.15
C GLU A 104 -17.39 -17.44 14.01
N ARG A 105 -17.18 -18.05 12.84
CA ARG A 105 -17.31 -19.50 12.66
C ARG A 105 -16.29 -20.29 13.46
N ALA A 106 -15.03 -19.85 13.49
CA ALA A 106 -13.98 -20.50 14.28
C ALA A 106 -14.27 -20.47 15.79
N ARG A 107 -14.82 -19.36 16.30
CA ARG A 107 -15.26 -19.22 17.70
C ARG A 107 -16.34 -20.20 18.12
N VAL A 108 -17.25 -20.56 17.21
CA VAL A 108 -18.36 -21.48 17.50
C VAL A 108 -17.87 -22.94 17.55
N VAL A 109 -16.78 -23.27 16.85
CA VAL A 109 -16.32 -24.66 16.67
C VAL A 109 -15.15 -25.02 17.59
N ALA A 110 -14.32 -24.06 18.02
CA ALA A 110 -13.20 -24.32 18.93
C ALA A 110 -13.72 -24.61 20.37
N PRO A 111 -13.38 -25.76 20.99
CA PRO A 111 -13.69 -25.99 22.39
C PRO A 111 -12.85 -25.05 23.27
N HIS A 112 -13.50 -24.41 24.25
CA HIS A 112 -12.87 -23.56 25.25
C HIS A 112 -11.90 -24.38 26.13
N ASP A 113 -10.64 -24.49 25.72
CA ASP A 113 -9.55 -24.89 26.62
C ASP A 113 -8.70 -23.66 26.97
N GLU A 114 -8.76 -23.26 28.23
CA GLU A 114 -8.08 -22.09 28.77
C GLU A 114 -6.56 -22.31 28.82
N SER A 115 -5.84 -21.93 27.75
CA SER A 115 -4.39 -21.78 27.80
C SER A 115 -3.98 -20.32 27.65
N ALA A 116 -3.13 -19.84 28.57
CA ALA A 116 -2.75 -18.43 28.71
C ALA A 116 -2.06 -17.82 27.48
N GLN A 117 -1.61 -18.63 26.51
CA GLN A 117 -1.05 -18.16 25.24
C GLN A 117 -2.12 -17.71 24.23
N GLU A 118 -3.28 -18.38 24.20
CA GLU A 118 -4.39 -18.02 23.30
C GLU A 118 -5.06 -16.72 23.72
N SER A 119 -5.12 -16.46 25.04
CA SER A 119 -5.62 -15.19 25.57
C SER A 119 -4.84 -13.99 25.03
N SER A 120 -3.51 -14.06 24.88
CA SER A 120 -2.72 -12.94 24.36
C SER A 120 -3.00 -12.63 22.87
N ALA A 121 -3.34 -13.64 22.08
CA ALA A 121 -3.71 -13.47 20.67
C ALA A 121 -5.14 -12.94 20.54
N PHE A 122 -6.05 -13.43 21.40
CA PHE A 122 -7.43 -12.96 21.48
C PHE A 122 -7.57 -11.52 22.00
N GLU A 123 -6.76 -11.15 23.00
CA GLU A 123 -6.74 -9.81 23.59
C GLU A 123 -6.17 -8.79 22.60
N ARG A 124 -5.14 -9.18 21.82
CA ARG A 124 -4.63 -8.38 20.69
C ARG A 124 -5.67 -8.20 19.58
N ALA A 125 -6.51 -9.20 19.32
CA ALA A 125 -7.61 -9.08 18.36
C ALA A 125 -8.77 -8.19 18.88
N ARG A 126 -8.97 -8.12 20.20
CA ARG A 126 -10.08 -7.36 20.82
C ARG A 126 -9.78 -5.86 20.98
N VAL A 127 -8.52 -5.48 21.15
CA VAL A 127 -8.10 -4.08 21.37
C VAL A 127 -8.18 -3.21 20.10
N VAL A 128 -8.37 -3.79 18.91
CA VAL A 128 -8.23 -3.07 17.62
C VAL A 128 -9.54 -2.92 16.82
N ALA A 129 -10.72 -3.17 17.43
CA ALA A 129 -12.01 -2.96 16.77
C ALA A 129 -12.89 -1.91 17.49
N PRO A 130 -12.64 -0.59 17.34
CA PRO A 130 -13.51 0.44 17.87
C PRO A 130 -14.47 0.93 16.78
N ARG A 131 -15.36 0.08 16.25
CA ARG A 131 -16.52 0.52 15.43
C ARG A 131 -17.46 -0.64 15.10
N ASP A 132 -18.21 -1.11 16.09
CA ASP A 132 -19.52 -1.72 15.82
C ASP A 132 -20.46 -1.46 17.01
N GLU A 133 -21.50 -0.68 16.77
CA GLU A 133 -22.46 -0.21 17.78
C GLU A 133 -23.44 -1.32 18.20
N SER A 134 -23.56 -2.36 17.37
CA SER A 134 -24.42 -3.53 17.58
C SER A 134 -23.93 -4.42 18.73
N ALA A 135 -22.61 -4.45 18.97
CA ALA A 135 -21.99 -5.23 20.04
C ALA A 135 -22.15 -4.62 21.45
N ARG A 136 -22.49 -3.32 21.57
CA ARG A 136 -22.63 -2.66 22.87
C ARG A 136 -23.90 -3.07 23.62
N LYS A 137 -24.99 -3.39 22.92
CA LYS A 137 -26.27 -3.73 23.57
C LYS A 137 -26.30 -5.15 24.15
N ALA A 138 -25.51 -6.08 23.61
CA ALA A 138 -25.41 -7.44 24.13
C ALA A 138 -24.51 -7.57 25.38
N SER A 139 -23.65 -6.58 25.65
CA SER A 139 -22.69 -6.59 26.78
C SER A 139 -23.31 -6.18 28.13
N ALA A 140 -24.38 -5.38 28.13
CA ALA A 140 -24.91 -4.79 29.36
C ALA A 140 -25.61 -5.80 30.29
N SER A 141 -26.09 -6.94 29.79
CA SER A 141 -26.85 -7.93 30.58
C SER A 141 -26.00 -9.09 31.13
N SER A 142 -24.75 -9.25 30.67
CA SER A 142 -23.83 -10.28 31.15
C SER A 142 -22.92 -9.77 32.28
N TRP A 143 -22.56 -8.48 32.26
CA TRP A 143 -21.71 -7.84 33.26
C TRP A 143 -22.33 -7.80 34.67
N THR A 144 -23.65 -7.61 34.79
CA THR A 144 -24.33 -7.53 36.09
C THR A 144 -24.35 -8.86 36.85
N ARG A 145 -24.31 -9.99 36.14
CA ARG A 145 -24.24 -11.33 36.74
C ARG A 145 -22.82 -11.74 37.15
N TRP A 146 -21.80 -11.19 36.49
CA TRP A 146 -20.40 -11.45 36.81
C TRP A 146 -19.93 -10.64 38.04
N PHE A 147 -20.31 -9.36 38.14
CA PHE A 147 -19.85 -8.47 39.20
C PHE A 147 -20.33 -8.86 40.62
N ASN A 148 -21.55 -9.39 40.74
CA ASN A 148 -22.11 -9.83 42.04
C ASN A 148 -21.49 -11.12 42.59
N ARG A 149 -20.70 -11.86 41.80
CA ARG A 149 -20.11 -13.15 42.21
C ARG A 149 -18.66 -13.03 42.68
N PHE A 150 -17.95 -11.94 42.36
CA PHE A 150 -16.50 -11.80 42.57
C PHE A 150 -16.08 -10.88 43.72
N MET A 151 -17.00 -10.13 44.34
CA MET A 151 -16.68 -9.19 45.43
C MET A 151 -17.25 -9.64 46.78
N ALA A 152 -16.90 -10.86 47.22
CA ALA A 152 -16.97 -11.26 48.62
C ALA A 152 -15.55 -11.29 49.20
N PRO A 153 -15.20 -10.44 50.18
CA PRO A 153 -13.81 -10.24 50.58
C PRO A 153 -13.31 -11.37 51.49
N ARG A 154 -12.21 -12.03 51.10
CA ARG A 154 -11.38 -12.81 52.04
C ARG A 154 -10.24 -11.93 52.53
N ARG A 155 -10.25 -11.68 53.84
CA ARG A 155 -9.18 -11.02 54.62
C ARG A 155 -7.97 -11.94 54.74
N GLY A 156 -6.76 -11.39 54.56
CA GLY A 156 -5.50 -12.10 54.84
C GLY A 156 -4.25 -11.22 54.66
N SER A 157 -3.69 -10.80 55.79
CA SER A 157 -2.44 -10.09 56.14
C SER A 157 -1.29 -9.90 55.12
N PRO A 158 -0.56 -8.75 55.17
CA PRO A 158 0.63 -8.46 54.38
C PRO A 158 1.94 -8.76 55.14
N ARG A 159 3.00 -9.23 54.47
CA ARG A 159 4.39 -9.10 54.97
C ARG A 159 5.45 -9.32 53.88
N ASN A 160 6.21 -8.27 53.63
CA ASN A 160 7.59 -8.23 53.14
C ASN A 160 7.89 -8.69 51.70
N TRP A 161 7.93 -7.73 50.77
CA TRP A 161 8.89 -7.80 49.66
C TRP A 161 9.29 -6.39 49.21
N LEU A 162 10.23 -5.82 49.96
CA LEU A 162 10.73 -4.45 49.88
C LEU A 162 12.26 -4.49 49.66
N TRP A 163 12.74 -5.18 48.61
CA TRP A 163 14.15 -5.11 48.17
C TRP A 163 14.26 -5.43 46.67
N ALA A 164 14.13 -4.41 45.82
CA ALA A 164 14.77 -4.33 44.50
C ALA A 164 14.66 -2.89 43.99
N VAL A 165 15.56 -2.04 44.49
CA VAL A 165 15.82 -0.69 43.99
C VAL A 165 16.37 -0.80 42.55
N PRO A 166 16.01 0.14 41.64
CA PRO A 166 16.07 -0.05 40.20
C PRO A 166 17.46 0.23 39.64
N LEU A 167 17.94 -0.66 38.78
CA LEU A 167 19.22 -0.55 38.08
C LEU A 167 18.98 -0.90 36.60
N ALA A 168 18.33 0.01 35.86
CA ALA A 168 18.20 -0.09 34.41
C ALA A 168 17.80 1.26 33.77
N ALA A 169 18.47 2.34 34.15
CA ALA A 169 18.45 3.59 33.39
C ALA A 169 19.69 3.62 32.46
N ALA A 170 19.68 2.81 31.41
CA ALA A 170 20.67 2.84 30.32
C ALA A 170 20.17 2.07 29.08
N LEU A 171 19.05 2.50 28.50
CA LEU A 171 18.63 2.10 27.15
C LEU A 171 18.28 3.37 26.37
N GLY A 172 19.33 4.14 26.05
CA GLY A 172 19.26 5.32 25.20
C GLY A 172 19.82 5.01 23.82
N LEU A 173 18.96 5.14 22.81
CA LEU A 173 19.29 5.44 21.41
C LEU A 173 20.10 4.38 20.65
N ALA A 174 19.49 3.22 20.44
CA ALA A 174 19.65 2.50 19.17
C ALA A 174 18.34 2.68 18.39
N SER A 175 18.30 3.70 17.54
CA SER A 175 17.30 3.80 16.47
C SER A 175 17.55 2.64 15.53
N VAL A 176 16.96 1.49 15.83
CA VAL A 176 16.81 0.41 14.87
C VAL A 176 15.92 0.99 13.78
N VAL A 177 16.55 1.43 12.69
CA VAL A 177 15.87 1.53 11.41
C VAL A 177 15.44 0.11 11.09
N VAL A 178 14.21 -0.22 11.49
CA VAL A 178 13.55 -1.44 11.05
C VAL A 178 13.37 -1.26 9.56
N LEU A 179 14.32 -1.78 8.80
CA LEU A 179 14.14 -2.10 7.40
C LEU A 179 12.92 -3.03 7.38
N ARG A 180 11.74 -2.46 7.11
CA ARG A 180 10.56 -3.25 6.78
C ARG A 180 10.90 -3.92 5.46
N GLU A 181 11.39 -5.15 5.54
CA GLU A 181 11.37 -6.07 4.42
C GLU A 181 9.92 -6.06 3.90
N PRO A 182 9.69 -5.69 2.63
CA PRO A 182 8.37 -5.83 2.05
C PRO A 182 8.00 -7.31 2.15
N PRO A 183 6.80 -7.65 2.65
CA PRO A 183 6.42 -9.04 2.88
C PRO A 183 6.55 -9.83 1.58
N ASP A 184 7.39 -10.86 1.62
CA ASP A 184 7.55 -11.82 0.54
C ASP A 184 6.20 -12.45 0.18
N GLY A 185 5.87 -12.44 -1.11
CA GLY A 185 4.79 -13.26 -1.67
C GLY A 185 3.58 -12.55 -2.28
N VAL A 186 3.46 -11.21 -2.26
CA VAL A 186 2.35 -10.52 -2.95
C VAL A 186 2.76 -10.08 -4.35
N ARG A 187 2.49 -10.93 -5.34
CA ARG A 187 2.62 -10.60 -6.77
C ARG A 187 1.52 -9.63 -7.19
N ILE A 188 1.68 -8.34 -6.86
CA ILE A 188 0.86 -7.26 -7.45
C ILE A 188 1.14 -7.28 -8.96
N LYS A 189 0.15 -7.66 -9.79
CA LYS A 189 0.16 -7.53 -11.27
C LYS A 189 0.32 -6.05 -11.64
N GLY A 190 1.56 -5.58 -11.61
CA GLY A 190 2.00 -4.30 -12.16
C GLY A 190 3.17 -4.58 -13.09
N GLY A 191 3.19 -3.92 -14.25
CA GLY A 191 4.35 -3.92 -15.13
C GLY A 191 5.59 -3.37 -14.43
N PRO A 192 6.74 -3.35 -15.10
CA PRO A 192 7.93 -2.78 -14.50
C PRO A 192 7.72 -1.29 -14.18
N PHE A 193 8.21 -0.84 -13.03
CA PHE A 193 8.14 0.58 -12.66
C PHE A 193 9.35 0.99 -11.83
N VAL A 194 9.57 2.29 -11.81
CA VAL A 194 10.53 2.97 -10.93
C VAL A 194 9.77 3.97 -10.09
N SER A 195 10.14 4.06 -8.81
CA SER A 195 9.64 5.06 -7.87
C SER A 195 10.79 5.58 -7.02
N VAL A 196 10.61 6.79 -6.50
CA VAL A 196 11.56 7.44 -5.60
C VAL A 196 10.91 7.56 -4.23
N VAL A 197 11.62 7.12 -3.19
CA VAL A 197 11.12 7.17 -1.81
C VAL A 197 12.01 8.09 -0.99
N ARG A 198 11.44 9.15 -0.42
CA ARG A 198 12.17 10.05 0.48
C ARG A 198 12.44 9.34 1.81
N GLN A 199 13.69 9.37 2.28
CA GLN A 199 14.09 8.64 3.49
C GLN A 199 13.59 9.26 4.79
N SER A 200 13.36 10.57 4.84
CA SER A 200 12.97 11.26 6.07
C SER A 200 11.54 10.95 6.51
N ASP A 201 10.61 10.76 5.56
CA ASP A 201 9.18 10.57 5.82
C ASP A 201 8.57 9.35 5.11
N GLY A 202 9.32 8.68 4.23
CA GLY A 202 8.84 7.53 3.45
C GLY A 202 7.89 7.92 2.29
N ALA A 203 7.78 9.20 1.95
CA ALA A 203 6.91 9.65 0.88
C ALA A 203 7.38 9.10 -0.48
N VAL A 204 6.44 8.59 -1.28
CA VAL A 204 6.69 7.97 -2.58
C VAL A 204 6.28 8.92 -3.69
N ASP A 205 7.19 9.18 -4.62
CA ASP A 205 7.00 10.05 -5.80
C ASP A 205 6.44 11.44 -5.46
N ALA A 206 6.70 11.92 -4.24
CA ALA A 206 6.31 13.23 -3.78
C ALA A 206 7.29 14.31 -4.29
N PRO A 207 6.85 15.59 -4.39
CA PRO A 207 7.76 16.70 -4.70
C PRO A 207 8.95 16.71 -3.76
N LEU A 208 10.16 16.75 -4.30
CA LEU A 208 11.41 16.68 -3.56
C LEU A 208 11.98 18.08 -3.31
N SER A 209 12.87 18.19 -2.33
CA SER A 209 13.64 19.40 -2.06
C SER A 209 15.14 19.13 -2.25
N PRO A 210 15.94 20.12 -2.66
CA PRO A 210 17.39 19.97 -2.69
C PRO A 210 17.93 19.56 -1.31
N GLY A 211 18.79 18.55 -1.30
CA GLY A 211 19.31 17.95 -0.06
C GLY A 211 18.50 16.77 0.48
N ASP A 212 17.30 16.50 -0.05
CA ASP A 212 16.56 15.27 0.30
C ASP A 212 17.41 14.04 -0.04
N VAL A 213 17.50 13.11 0.90
CA VAL A 213 18.06 11.78 0.63
C VAL A 213 16.92 10.87 0.19
N VAL A 214 17.06 10.31 -1.00
CA VAL A 214 16.04 9.44 -1.58
C VAL A 214 16.59 8.07 -1.94
N THR A 215 15.70 7.10 -1.90
CA THR A 215 15.95 5.70 -2.23
C THR A 215 15.23 5.37 -3.54
N LEU A 216 15.94 4.77 -4.49
CA LEU A 216 15.33 4.28 -5.73
C LEU A 216 14.67 2.92 -5.45
N SER A 217 13.36 2.83 -5.68
CA SER A 217 12.62 1.57 -5.65
C SER A 217 12.34 1.13 -7.08
N LEU A 218 12.85 -0.05 -7.42
CA LEU A 218 12.84 -0.62 -8.76
C LEU A 218 12.08 -1.94 -8.74
N LYS A 219 11.05 -2.06 -9.58
CA LYS A 219 10.36 -3.34 -9.82
C LYS A 219 10.47 -3.68 -11.29
N ALA A 220 11.17 -4.77 -11.60
CA ALA A 220 11.42 -5.19 -12.99
C ALA A 220 10.28 -6.04 -13.59
N ALA A 221 9.34 -6.50 -12.75
CA ALA A 221 8.24 -7.37 -13.16
C ALA A 221 8.74 -8.64 -13.91
N PRO A 222 8.42 -8.94 -15.20
CA PRO A 222 8.95 -10.16 -15.82
C PRO A 222 10.39 -10.03 -16.30
N TYR A 223 10.96 -8.82 -16.35
CA TYR A 223 12.25 -8.55 -16.96
C TYR A 223 13.40 -8.86 -16.00
N ARG A 224 14.46 -9.47 -16.53
CA ARG A 224 15.64 -9.83 -15.75
C ARG A 224 16.61 -8.67 -15.56
N TYR A 225 16.66 -7.74 -16.51
CA TYR A 225 17.63 -6.66 -16.50
C TYR A 225 16.97 -5.29 -16.49
N ALA A 226 17.60 -4.33 -15.81
CA ALA A 226 17.20 -2.94 -15.90
C ALA A 226 18.38 -1.95 -15.96
N LEU A 227 18.09 -0.77 -16.50
CA LEU A 227 18.96 0.40 -16.53
C LEU A 227 18.14 1.60 -16.10
N VAL A 228 18.63 2.38 -15.15
CA VAL A 228 17.95 3.61 -14.71
C VAL A 228 18.91 4.79 -14.88
N PHE A 229 18.48 5.77 -15.65
CA PHE A 229 19.18 7.03 -15.86
C PHE A 229 18.40 8.17 -15.23
N ALA A 230 19.11 9.19 -14.77
CA ALA A 230 18.57 10.50 -14.47
C ALA A 230 19.03 11.50 -15.53
N THR A 231 18.10 12.31 -16.04
CA THR A 231 18.40 13.46 -16.89
C THR A 231 18.02 14.72 -16.13
N ASP A 232 18.97 15.60 -15.88
CA ASP A 232 18.70 16.89 -15.22
C ASP A 232 18.12 17.94 -16.18
N ALA A 233 17.72 19.09 -15.64
CA ALA A 233 17.20 20.21 -16.43
C ALA A 233 18.22 20.79 -17.45
N ALA A 234 19.53 20.59 -17.23
CA ALA A 234 20.57 20.97 -18.18
C ALA A 234 20.77 19.93 -19.29
N GLY A 235 20.05 18.80 -19.24
CA GLY A 235 20.15 17.70 -20.19
C GLY A 235 21.34 16.77 -19.94
N LYS A 236 22.01 16.87 -18.81
CA LYS A 236 23.08 15.94 -18.43
C LYS A 236 22.47 14.63 -17.99
N VAL A 237 22.96 13.53 -18.58
CA VAL A 237 22.50 12.18 -18.30
C VAL A 237 23.48 11.47 -17.37
N ALA A 238 22.98 11.02 -16.21
CA ALA A 238 23.71 10.22 -15.24
C ALA A 238 23.10 8.82 -15.12
N LEU A 239 23.94 7.79 -15.06
CA LEU A 239 23.52 6.43 -14.74
C LEU A 239 23.30 6.34 -13.23
N LEU A 240 22.06 6.07 -12.80
CA LEU A 240 21.73 5.85 -11.39
C LEU A 240 21.80 4.37 -11.01
N TRP A 241 21.37 3.49 -11.91
CA TRP A 241 21.40 2.06 -11.65
C TRP A 241 21.66 1.22 -12.92
N PRO A 242 22.56 0.23 -12.85
CA PRO A 242 23.43 -0.11 -11.72
C PRO A 242 24.46 0.99 -11.45
N SER A 243 24.86 1.15 -10.17
CA SER A 243 25.81 2.21 -9.75
C SER A 243 27.24 1.97 -10.24
N ARG A 244 27.54 0.75 -10.70
CA ARG A 244 28.83 0.35 -11.26
C ARG A 244 28.59 -0.53 -12.49
N GLY A 245 29.58 -0.54 -13.38
CA GLY A 245 29.56 -1.31 -14.61
C GLY A 245 29.11 -0.50 -15.82
N THR A 246 29.11 -1.15 -16.97
CA THR A 246 28.83 -0.55 -18.28
C THR A 246 27.56 -1.12 -18.92
N GLN A 247 26.78 -1.89 -18.18
CA GLN A 247 25.59 -2.58 -18.65
C GLN A 247 24.51 -2.65 -17.58
N SER A 248 23.28 -3.01 -17.96
CA SER A 248 22.15 -3.24 -17.06
C SER A 248 22.44 -4.30 -16.00
N GLY A 249 21.92 -4.10 -14.80
CA GLY A 249 22.02 -5.06 -13.70
C GLY A 249 20.78 -5.95 -13.61
N ASP A 250 20.87 -6.98 -12.78
CA ASP A 250 19.72 -7.80 -12.34
C ASP A 250 19.08 -7.17 -11.08
N PRO A 251 17.83 -6.67 -11.15
CA PRO A 251 17.18 -6.01 -10.02
C PRO A 251 16.93 -6.96 -8.84
N ALA A 252 16.88 -8.27 -9.06
CA ALA A 252 16.77 -9.25 -8.00
C ALA A 252 18.08 -9.41 -7.21
N ALA A 253 19.23 -9.01 -7.77
CA ALA A 253 20.52 -8.98 -7.07
C ALA A 253 20.71 -7.73 -6.19
N LEU A 254 19.67 -6.88 -6.09
CA LEU A 254 19.72 -5.64 -5.33
C LEU A 254 19.62 -5.93 -3.81
N VAL A 255 20.77 -6.07 -3.16
CA VAL A 255 20.82 -6.25 -1.69
C VAL A 255 20.44 -4.98 -0.95
N MET A 256 20.84 -3.82 -1.47
CA MET A 256 20.40 -2.51 -0.96
C MET A 256 19.94 -1.62 -2.11
N PRO A 257 18.76 -0.99 -1.98
CA PRO A 257 18.32 0.03 -2.90
C PRO A 257 19.34 1.18 -3.01
N PRO A 258 19.65 1.67 -4.22
CA PRO A 258 20.61 2.75 -4.36
C PRO A 258 19.99 4.04 -3.82
N THR A 259 20.79 4.78 -3.07
CA THR A 259 20.41 6.04 -2.44
C THR A 259 21.19 7.19 -3.05
N PHE A 260 20.56 8.34 -3.18
CA PHE A 260 21.20 9.54 -3.69
C PHE A 260 20.62 10.81 -3.06
N ILE A 261 21.39 11.89 -3.13
CA ILE A 261 20.99 13.21 -2.64
C ILE A 261 20.39 13.98 -3.82
N VAL A 262 19.22 14.56 -3.62
CA VAL A 262 18.55 15.40 -4.61
C VAL A 262 19.33 16.70 -4.77
N THR A 263 19.75 16.99 -6.00
CA THR A 263 20.37 18.28 -6.36
C THR A 263 19.30 19.29 -6.78
N PRO A 264 19.60 20.60 -6.75
CA PRO A 264 18.71 21.60 -7.31
C PRO A 264 18.36 21.35 -8.78
N GLY A 265 17.09 21.59 -9.12
CA GLY A 265 16.56 21.44 -10.46
C GLY A 265 15.76 20.16 -10.65
N ASP A 266 14.67 20.27 -11.41
CA ASP A 266 13.87 19.11 -11.81
C ASP A 266 14.73 18.10 -12.58
N PHE A 267 14.41 16.83 -12.41
CA PHE A 267 15.02 15.77 -13.18
C PHE A 267 13.99 14.73 -13.60
N VAL A 268 14.36 13.97 -14.62
CA VAL A 268 13.56 12.89 -15.17
C VAL A 268 14.31 11.59 -14.98
N LEU A 269 13.62 10.57 -14.48
CA LEU A 269 14.11 9.21 -14.46
C LEU A 269 13.61 8.44 -15.69
N ASP A 270 14.53 7.82 -16.40
CA ASP A 270 14.26 6.91 -17.51
C ASP A 270 14.76 5.51 -17.14
N ALA A 271 13.84 4.55 -17.09
CA ALA A 271 14.13 3.17 -16.75
C ALA A 271 13.85 2.25 -17.93
N PHE A 272 14.87 1.52 -18.38
CA PHE A 272 14.79 0.54 -19.46
C PHE A 272 14.84 -0.86 -18.86
N PHE A 273 13.94 -1.73 -19.31
CA PHE A 273 13.86 -3.12 -18.86
C PHE A 273 14.02 -4.06 -20.04
N SER A 274 14.74 -5.16 -19.84
CA SER A 274 15.02 -6.15 -20.88
C SER A 274 15.20 -7.54 -20.31
N ASP A 275 15.05 -8.53 -21.18
CA ASP A 275 15.36 -9.94 -20.92
C ASP A 275 16.85 -10.27 -21.11
N ALA A 276 17.62 -9.36 -21.74
CA ALA A 276 19.06 -9.49 -21.96
C ALA A 276 19.84 -8.27 -21.41
N PRO A 277 21.15 -8.43 -21.10
CA PRO A 277 21.98 -7.32 -20.69
C PRO A 277 22.02 -6.21 -21.75
N LEU A 278 21.69 -4.99 -21.35
CA LEU A 278 21.74 -3.79 -22.17
C LEU A 278 23.02 -3.00 -21.89
N PRO A 279 23.78 -2.55 -22.90
CA PRO A 279 24.89 -1.62 -22.69
C PRO A 279 24.37 -0.24 -22.26
N ALA A 280 25.06 0.38 -21.29
CA ALA A 280 24.63 1.67 -20.74
C ALA A 280 24.90 2.85 -21.70
N GLU A 281 25.98 2.81 -22.47
CA GLU A 281 26.40 3.94 -23.31
C GLU A 281 25.41 4.27 -24.44
N PRO A 282 24.83 3.31 -25.19
CA PRO A 282 23.80 3.63 -26.17
C PRO A 282 22.56 4.29 -25.55
N GLY A 283 22.14 3.84 -24.36
CA GLY A 283 21.06 4.47 -23.61
C GLY A 283 21.39 5.90 -23.18
N ARG A 284 22.59 6.12 -22.64
CA ARG A 284 23.08 7.45 -22.27
C ARG A 284 23.11 8.40 -23.46
N ALA A 285 23.65 7.95 -24.60
CA ALA A 285 23.75 8.73 -25.82
C ALA A 285 22.37 9.10 -26.39
N ALA A 286 21.43 8.14 -26.42
CA ALA A 286 20.06 8.38 -26.89
C ALA A 286 19.33 9.42 -26.02
N LEU A 287 19.47 9.32 -24.69
CA LEU A 287 18.88 10.28 -23.76
C LEU A 287 19.51 11.68 -23.89
N ALA A 288 20.82 11.77 -24.11
CA ALA A 288 21.51 13.05 -24.28
C ALA A 288 21.08 13.75 -25.57
N ILE A 289 20.94 13.02 -26.68
CA ILE A 289 20.39 13.55 -27.94
C ILE A 289 18.97 14.07 -27.72
N ARG A 290 18.12 13.29 -27.02
CA ARG A 290 16.75 13.70 -26.70
C ARG A 290 16.73 14.97 -25.86
N ALA A 291 17.57 15.05 -24.83
CA ALA A 291 17.65 16.23 -23.98
C ALA A 291 18.07 17.48 -24.76
N ALA A 292 19.04 17.35 -25.67
CA ALA A 292 19.45 18.44 -26.55
C ALA A 292 18.32 18.89 -27.49
N VAL A 293 17.60 17.96 -28.11
CA VAL A 293 16.42 18.28 -28.95
C VAL A 293 15.34 18.98 -28.12
N CYS A 294 15.09 18.49 -26.91
CA CYS A 294 14.11 19.05 -25.99
C CYS A 294 14.43 20.47 -25.55
N ALA A 295 15.69 20.76 -25.27
CA ALA A 295 16.13 22.09 -24.85
C ALA A 295 15.83 23.17 -25.92
N THR A 296 15.67 22.79 -27.19
CA THR A 296 15.32 23.72 -28.27
C THR A 296 13.82 23.96 -28.43
N ARG A 297 12.96 23.20 -27.74
CA ARG A 297 11.50 23.32 -27.84
C ARG A 297 10.93 24.18 -26.73
N THR A 298 9.93 24.99 -27.07
CA THR A 298 9.29 25.92 -26.14
C THR A 298 8.30 25.23 -25.19
N GLN A 299 7.81 24.03 -25.53
CA GLN A 299 6.91 23.25 -24.69
C GLN A 299 7.47 21.85 -24.40
N LEU A 300 7.46 21.47 -23.12
CA LEU A 300 7.92 20.16 -22.64
C LEU A 300 7.03 19.00 -23.13
N SER A 301 5.77 19.25 -23.44
CA SER A 301 4.85 18.26 -24.03
C SER A 301 5.25 17.83 -25.44
N ASP A 302 6.00 18.68 -26.16
CA ASP A 302 6.46 18.38 -27.51
C ASP A 302 7.68 17.47 -27.51
N CYS A 303 8.28 17.19 -26.35
CA CYS A 303 9.35 16.22 -26.21
C CYS A 303 8.82 14.80 -26.35
N GLN A 304 8.74 14.33 -27.59
CA GLN A 304 8.43 12.94 -27.91
C GLN A 304 9.34 11.95 -27.15
N PHE A 305 8.77 10.78 -26.88
CA PHE A 305 9.49 9.66 -26.30
C PHE A 305 10.73 9.31 -27.15
N PRO A 306 11.86 8.96 -26.52
CA PRO A 306 13.00 8.46 -27.27
C PRO A 306 12.57 7.24 -28.07
N ALA A 307 13.24 7.01 -29.20
CA ALA A 307 13.19 5.68 -29.82
C ALA A 307 13.56 4.65 -28.73
N PRO A 308 12.82 3.53 -28.62
CA PRO A 308 13.14 2.49 -27.67
C PRO A 308 14.60 2.09 -27.87
N LEU A 309 15.35 1.99 -26.77
CA LEU A 309 16.72 1.50 -26.81
C LEU A 309 16.71 0.09 -27.43
N ASP A 310 17.58 -0.17 -28.40
CA ASP A 310 17.63 -1.49 -29.04
C ASP A 310 17.82 -2.59 -27.98
N GLY A 311 16.91 -3.57 -28.01
CA GLY A 311 16.85 -4.66 -27.03
C GLY A 311 16.12 -4.33 -25.72
N ALA A 312 15.73 -3.09 -25.47
CA ALA A 312 14.84 -2.76 -24.35
C ALA A 312 13.40 -3.20 -24.69
N ALA A 313 12.86 -4.09 -23.89
CA ALA A 313 11.51 -4.59 -24.04
C ALA A 313 10.47 -3.63 -23.44
N HIS A 314 10.87 -2.80 -22.48
CA HIS A 314 10.00 -1.81 -21.87
C HIS A 314 10.77 -0.57 -21.44
N HIS A 315 10.12 0.60 -21.53
CA HIS A 315 10.64 1.89 -21.06
C HIS A 315 9.62 2.53 -20.12
N TYR A 316 10.07 2.95 -18.94
CA TYR A 316 9.28 3.67 -17.95
C TYR A 316 9.93 5.02 -17.69
N ARG A 317 9.11 6.07 -17.58
CA ARG A 317 9.58 7.44 -17.36
C ARG A 317 8.84 8.07 -16.18
N LEU A 318 9.60 8.68 -15.27
CA LEU A 318 9.08 9.40 -14.11
C LEU A 318 9.66 10.81 -14.08
N ALA A 319 8.80 11.81 -14.13
CA ALA A 319 9.19 13.19 -13.86
C ALA A 319 9.22 13.42 -12.35
N VAL A 320 10.32 13.96 -11.83
CA VAL A 320 10.51 14.20 -10.40
C VAL A 320 10.63 15.71 -10.18
N PRO A 321 9.54 16.38 -9.77
CA PRO A 321 9.58 17.81 -9.50
C PRO A 321 10.41 18.06 -8.23
N VAL A 322 11.36 18.99 -8.33
CA VAL A 322 12.18 19.45 -7.23
C VAL A 322 11.79 20.90 -6.94
N SER A 323 11.22 21.12 -5.76
CA SER A 323 10.85 22.45 -5.31
C SER A 323 12.13 23.28 -5.20
N SER A 324 12.24 24.34 -6.01
CA SER A 324 13.18 25.42 -5.72
C SER A 324 12.77 25.99 -4.37
N GLY A 325 13.53 25.66 -3.32
CA GLY A 325 13.25 26.18 -1.99
C GLY A 325 13.15 27.71 -2.00
N PRO A 326 12.47 28.31 -1.01
CA PRO A 326 12.46 29.76 -0.82
C PRO A 326 13.86 30.32 -0.60
#